data_AF-A0A6J3LYF2-F1
#
_entry.id   AF-A0A6J3LYF2-F1
#
_cell.length_a   1.000
_cell.length_b   1.000
_cell.length_c   1.000
_cell.angle_alpha   90.00
_cell.angle_beta   90.00
_cell.angle_gamma   90.00
#
_symmetry.space_group_name_H-M   'P 1'
#
loop_
_entity.id
_entity.type
_entity.pdbx_description
1 polymer ?
#
loop_
_entity_poly.entity_id
_entity_poly.type
_entity_poly.pdbx_seq_one_letter_code
_entity_poly.pdbx_strand_id
1 'polypeptide(L)'
;MHLRGYCQGDFRLRNKLAELKPPIDDLDVERFRREVGTPEMEPVELFGDGNLSCHVPPEVCPPLQSFYRSADAYTVKDACGVVLADFGQAFRPKHDESKGRHCSTPFQFQAPEAFFQPNENLSYPSDIWSLASSHSPGERSGGAETPAKMKALCARNHDSGFSRYRNDGTIPLEC
;
A
#
# COMPACT_ATOMS: atom_id res chain seq x y z
N MET A 1 9.22 -1.96 -17.96
CA MET A 1 8.23 -0.88 -18.11
C MET A 1 8.77 0.33 -18.87
N HIS A 2 9.89 0.92 -18.44
CA HIS A 2 10.44 2.13 -19.07
C HIS A 2 10.70 1.98 -20.58
N LEU A 3 11.17 0.81 -21.05
CA LEU A 3 11.31 0.51 -22.49
C LEU A 3 9.99 0.56 -23.28
N ARG A 4 8.85 0.34 -22.62
CA ARG A 4 7.51 0.48 -23.21
C ARG A 4 6.92 1.89 -23.03
N GLY A 5 7.67 2.82 -22.44
CA GLY A 5 7.29 4.21 -22.27
C GLY A 5 6.42 4.53 -21.04
N TYR A 6 6.39 3.63 -20.05
CA TYR A 6 5.59 3.80 -18.82
C TYR A 6 6.49 3.88 -17.60
N CYS A 7 6.16 4.79 -16.68
CA CYS A 7 6.56 4.76 -15.27
C CYS A 7 5.47 4.07 -14.43
N GLN A 8 5.85 3.42 -13.34
CA GLN A 8 4.90 2.84 -12.41
C GLN A 8 4.36 3.88 -11.41
N GLY A 9 5.16 4.88 -11.02
CA GLY A 9 4.71 6.07 -10.28
C GLY A 9 4.52 5.89 -8.77
N ASP A 10 4.57 4.66 -8.26
CA ASP A 10 4.50 4.30 -6.85
C ASP A 10 5.42 3.09 -6.52
N PHE A 11 6.68 3.16 -6.96
CA PHE A 11 7.56 1.98 -7.03
C PHE A 11 8.13 1.63 -5.65
N ARG A 12 7.33 0.95 -4.81
CA ARG A 12 7.63 0.61 -3.41
C ARG A 12 7.63 -0.87 -3.12
N LEU A 13 8.18 -1.28 -1.97
CA LEU A 13 8.21 -2.69 -1.55
C LEU A 13 6.81 -3.32 -1.48
N ARG A 14 5.80 -2.59 -0.99
CA ARG A 14 4.40 -3.08 -0.94
C ARG A 14 3.82 -3.44 -2.32
N ASN A 15 4.33 -2.81 -3.39
CA ASN A 15 3.86 -3.04 -4.76
C ASN A 15 4.73 -4.06 -5.51
N LYS A 16 5.64 -4.75 -4.80
CA LYS A 16 6.43 -5.88 -5.29
C LYS A 16 5.91 -7.14 -4.60
N LEU A 17 5.16 -7.95 -5.34
CA LEU A 17 4.53 -9.14 -4.80
C LEU A 17 5.37 -10.37 -5.11
N ALA A 18 5.50 -11.24 -4.11
CA ALA A 18 6.00 -12.59 -4.29
C ALA A 18 4.96 -13.43 -5.03
N GLU A 19 5.40 -14.25 -5.98
CA GLU A 19 4.53 -15.28 -6.53
C GLU A 19 4.18 -16.32 -5.47
N LEU A 20 2.90 -16.68 -5.42
CA LEU A 20 2.42 -17.76 -4.57
C LEU A 20 2.88 -19.11 -5.13
N LYS A 21 3.38 -19.99 -4.27
CA LYS A 21 3.79 -21.35 -4.64
C LYS A 21 3.06 -22.37 -3.76
N PRO A 22 2.17 -23.21 -4.34
CA PRO A 22 1.75 -23.25 -5.75
C PRO A 22 0.93 -22.01 -6.16
N PRO A 23 0.82 -21.68 -7.47
CA PRO A 23 -0.03 -20.58 -7.94
C PRO A 23 -1.46 -20.70 -7.41
N ILE A 24 -2.09 -19.55 -7.10
CA ILE A 24 -3.45 -19.56 -6.55
C ILE A 24 -4.47 -20.16 -7.53
N ASP A 25 -4.25 -19.98 -8.82
CA ASP A 25 -5.09 -20.53 -9.89
C ASP A 25 -5.04 -22.06 -9.96
N ASP A 26 -4.01 -22.68 -9.38
CA ASP A 26 -3.83 -24.13 -9.30
C ASP A 26 -4.40 -24.73 -7.99
N LEU A 27 -4.95 -23.90 -7.11
CA LEU A 27 -5.52 -24.32 -5.82
C LEU A 27 -7.04 -24.38 -5.90
N ASP A 28 -7.61 -25.56 -5.65
CA ASP A 28 -9.04 -25.65 -5.32
C ASP A 28 -9.30 -25.14 -3.89
N VAL A 29 -10.57 -24.85 -3.59
CA VAL A 29 -10.99 -24.27 -2.30
C VAL A 29 -10.60 -25.18 -1.12
N GLU A 30 -10.69 -26.50 -1.28
CA GLU A 30 -10.42 -27.45 -0.20
C GLU A 30 -8.93 -27.57 0.08
N ARG A 31 -8.10 -27.55 -0.96
CA ARG A 31 -6.64 -27.51 -0.86
C ARG A 31 -6.19 -26.18 -0.26
N PHE A 32 -6.73 -25.06 -0.71
CA PHE A 32 -6.46 -23.75 -0.15
C PHE A 32 -6.77 -23.72 1.35
N ARG A 33 -7.97 -24.16 1.77
CA ARG A 33 -8.35 -24.22 3.19
C ARG A 33 -7.48 -25.16 4.02
N ARG A 34 -6.98 -26.25 3.45
CA ARG A 34 -6.06 -27.16 4.13
C ARG A 34 -4.69 -26.53 4.38
N GLU A 35 -4.21 -25.73 3.43
CA GLU A 35 -2.92 -25.06 3.52
C GLU A 35 -3.00 -23.80 4.40
N VAL A 36 -4.13 -23.08 4.37
CA VAL A 36 -4.27 -21.73 4.97
C VAL A 36 -5.10 -21.70 6.24
N GLY A 37 -6.02 -22.64 6.39
CA GLY A 37 -7.10 -22.60 7.37
C GLY A 37 -8.43 -22.11 6.78
N THR A 38 -9.46 -22.15 7.60
CA THR A 38 -10.76 -21.53 7.30
C THR A 38 -10.74 -20.06 7.66
N PRO A 39 -11.51 -19.20 6.97
CA PRO A 39 -11.68 -17.81 7.39
C PRO A 39 -12.17 -17.73 8.84
N GLU A 40 -11.44 -17.02 9.68
CA GLU A 40 -11.84 -16.73 11.05
C GLU A 40 -12.46 -15.33 11.09
N MET A 41 -13.59 -15.18 11.78
CA MET A 41 -14.25 -13.90 11.94
C MET A 41 -13.82 -13.28 13.27
N GLU A 42 -13.50 -12.00 13.25
CA GLU A 42 -13.16 -11.20 14.43
C GLU A 42 -14.24 -10.13 14.64
N PRO A 43 -14.64 -9.85 15.90
CA PRO A 43 -15.59 -8.79 16.19
C PRO A 43 -15.01 -7.43 15.83
N VAL A 44 -15.84 -6.55 15.27
CA VAL A 44 -15.45 -5.16 15.09
C VAL A 44 -15.54 -4.45 16.43
N GLU A 45 -14.45 -3.80 16.82
CA GLU A 45 -14.40 -3.01 18.06
C GLU A 45 -14.32 -1.51 17.74
N LEU A 46 -15.13 -0.71 18.43
CA LEU A 46 -15.04 0.74 18.35
C LEU A 46 -13.82 1.21 19.15
N PHE A 47 -12.89 1.89 18.50
CA PHE A 47 -11.79 2.54 19.21
C PHE A 47 -12.25 3.91 19.76
N GLY A 48 -12.71 3.93 21.02
CA GLY A 48 -13.16 5.14 21.71
C GLY A 48 -14.48 4.95 22.45
N ASP A 49 -15.13 6.05 22.84
CA ASP A 49 -16.43 6.02 23.51
C ASP A 49 -17.59 5.91 22.51
N GLY A 50 -18.60 5.11 22.82
CA GLY A 50 -19.85 5.00 22.04
C GLY A 50 -20.22 3.58 21.62
N ASN A 51 -21.24 3.47 20.75
CA ASN A 51 -21.68 2.21 20.15
C ASN A 51 -21.39 2.21 18.64
N LEU A 52 -21.18 1.02 18.07
CA LEU A 52 -21.11 0.86 16.62
C LEU A 52 -22.41 1.31 15.97
N SER A 53 -22.30 2.02 14.84
CA SER A 53 -23.45 2.35 14.00
C SER A 53 -24.05 1.06 13.42
N CYS A 54 -25.36 1.05 13.17
CA CYS A 54 -26.05 -0.07 12.54
C CYS A 54 -25.58 -0.34 11.09
N HIS A 55 -24.80 0.56 10.50
CA HIS A 55 -24.20 0.40 9.18
C HIS A 55 -22.80 -0.24 9.21
N VAL A 56 -22.26 -0.53 10.40
CA VAL A 56 -20.96 -1.21 10.55
C VAL A 56 -21.20 -2.70 10.70
N PRO A 57 -20.53 -3.57 9.90
CA PRO A 57 -20.58 -5.01 10.11
C PRO A 57 -20.14 -5.38 11.53
N PRO A 58 -20.83 -6.28 12.24
CA PRO A 58 -20.48 -6.65 13.60
C PRO A 58 -19.18 -7.47 13.67
N GLU A 59 -18.80 -8.13 12.57
CA GLU A 59 -17.62 -8.96 12.46
C GLU A 59 -16.95 -8.76 11.10
N VAL A 60 -15.64 -9.02 11.04
CA VAL A 60 -14.82 -8.96 9.83
C VAL A 60 -13.91 -10.18 9.75
N CYS A 61 -13.58 -10.61 8.53
CA CYS A 61 -12.51 -11.57 8.32
C CYS A 61 -11.21 -10.77 8.13
N PRO A 62 -10.22 -10.88 9.03
CA PRO A 62 -8.95 -10.20 8.87
C PRO A 62 -8.17 -10.77 7.67
N PRO A 63 -7.19 -10.01 7.13
CA PRO A 63 -6.29 -10.53 6.10
C PRO A 63 -5.57 -11.79 6.57
N LEU A 64 -5.36 -12.73 5.65
CA LEU A 64 -4.75 -14.03 5.92
C LEU A 64 -3.30 -13.89 6.42
N GLN A 65 -3.12 -13.87 7.74
CA GLN A 65 -1.79 -13.70 8.32
C GLN A 65 -0.93 -14.96 8.22
N SER A 66 -1.56 -16.14 8.26
CA SER A 66 -0.91 -17.46 8.19
C SER A 66 -0.14 -17.70 6.88
N PHE A 67 -0.45 -16.96 5.82
CA PHE A 67 0.25 -17.06 4.54
C PHE A 67 1.55 -16.24 4.50
N TYR A 68 1.70 -15.23 5.37
CA TYR A 68 2.91 -14.41 5.39
C TYR A 68 4.02 -15.13 6.15
N ARG A 69 5.09 -15.48 5.45
CA ARG A 69 6.35 -15.86 6.10
C ARG A 69 6.97 -14.63 6.76
N SER A 70 7.63 -14.83 7.89
CA SER A 70 8.47 -13.77 8.45
C SER A 70 9.55 -13.37 7.43
N ALA A 71 9.95 -12.10 7.45
CA ALA A 71 10.97 -11.60 6.54
C ALA A 71 12.27 -12.42 6.60
N ASP A 72 12.62 -12.93 7.80
CA ASP A 72 13.82 -13.74 8.03
C ASP A 72 13.74 -15.15 7.40
N ALA A 73 12.53 -15.66 7.16
CA ALA A 73 12.29 -16.94 6.49
C ALA A 73 12.18 -16.79 4.96
N TYR A 74 12.29 -15.57 4.43
CA TYR A 74 12.13 -15.29 3.02
C TYR A 74 13.49 -15.32 2.29
N THR A 75 13.65 -16.24 1.34
CA THR A 75 14.91 -16.44 0.62
C THR A 75 14.92 -15.75 -0.75
N VAL A 76 16.11 -15.59 -1.33
CA VAL A 76 16.25 -15.10 -2.72
C VAL A 76 15.52 -16.01 -3.72
N LYS A 77 15.39 -17.32 -3.42
CA LYS A 77 14.64 -18.26 -4.26
C LYS A 77 13.13 -18.00 -4.19
N ASP A 78 12.62 -17.57 -3.04
CA ASP A 78 11.22 -17.15 -2.90
C ASP A 78 10.98 -15.83 -3.66
N ALA A 79 11.99 -14.94 -3.72
CA ALA A 79 11.97 -13.73 -4.56
C ALA A 79 12.05 -14.00 -6.08
N CYS A 80 12.24 -15.25 -6.50
CA CYS A 80 12.23 -15.60 -7.92
C CYS A 80 10.79 -15.56 -8.43
N GLY A 81 10.51 -14.62 -9.33
CA GLY A 81 9.16 -14.34 -9.83
C GLY A 81 8.48 -13.15 -9.16
N VAL A 82 9.22 -12.19 -8.59
CA VAL A 82 8.58 -10.96 -8.09
C VAL A 82 7.84 -10.24 -9.22
N VAL A 83 6.56 -10.00 -8.99
CA VAL A 83 5.68 -9.25 -9.89
C VAL A 83 5.45 -7.85 -9.36
N LEU A 84 5.35 -6.88 -10.27
CA LEU A 84 4.92 -5.54 -9.92
C LEU A 84 3.40 -5.48 -9.95
N ALA A 85 2.82 -4.89 -8.92
CA ALA A 85 1.39 -4.66 -8.78
C ALA A 85 1.09 -3.16 -8.68
N ASP A 86 -0.20 -2.86 -8.58
CA ASP A 86 -0.74 -1.52 -8.37
C ASP A 86 -0.28 -0.50 -9.43
N PHE A 87 -0.92 -0.55 -10.60
CA PHE A 87 -0.65 0.38 -11.70
C PHE A 87 -1.59 1.60 -11.67
N GLY A 88 -2.31 1.84 -10.57
CA GLY A 88 -3.27 2.94 -10.46
C GLY A 88 -2.63 4.33 -10.58
N GLN A 89 -1.31 4.41 -10.38
CA GLN A 89 -0.50 5.64 -10.48
C GLN A 89 0.49 5.61 -11.65
N ALA A 90 0.37 4.61 -12.54
CA ALA A 90 1.24 4.49 -13.69
C ALA A 90 0.95 5.58 -14.72
N PHE A 91 2.00 6.11 -15.33
CA PHE A 91 1.90 7.20 -16.30
C PHE A 91 2.94 7.08 -17.41
N ARG A 92 2.70 7.74 -18.53
CA ARG A 92 3.59 7.83 -19.69
C ARG A 92 4.25 9.21 -19.70
N PRO A 93 5.55 9.35 -19.36
CA PRO A 93 6.20 10.66 -19.28
C PRO A 93 6.11 11.51 -20.56
N LYS A 94 5.91 10.88 -21.73
CA LYS A 94 5.76 11.55 -23.03
C LYS A 94 4.35 12.06 -23.33
N HIS A 95 3.33 11.60 -22.60
CA HIS A 95 1.92 11.83 -22.96
C HIS A 95 1.09 12.35 -21.79
N ASP A 96 1.44 11.99 -20.55
CA ASP A 96 0.63 12.26 -19.38
C ASP A 96 1.24 13.39 -18.54
N GLU A 97 0.40 14.26 -17.98
CA GLU A 97 0.82 15.31 -17.06
C GLU A 97 0.92 14.78 -15.62
N SER A 98 2.03 14.12 -15.30
CA SER A 98 2.30 13.60 -13.96
C SER A 98 3.17 14.57 -13.17
N LYS A 99 2.56 15.54 -12.48
CA LYS A 99 3.28 16.58 -11.72
C LYS A 99 3.84 16.06 -10.40
N GLY A 100 5.00 16.55 -9.98
CA GLY A 100 5.62 16.19 -8.70
C GLY A 100 4.68 16.34 -7.50
N ARG A 101 3.86 17.39 -7.47
CA ARG A 101 2.85 17.61 -6.42
C ARG A 101 1.73 16.57 -6.35
N HIS A 102 1.53 15.79 -7.41
CA HIS A 102 0.55 14.69 -7.45
C HIS A 102 1.20 13.33 -7.15
N CYS A 103 2.50 13.30 -6.85
CA CYS A 103 3.21 12.08 -6.50
C CYS A 103 2.63 11.49 -5.20
N SER A 104 2.11 10.27 -5.28
CA SER A 104 1.58 9.52 -4.13
C SER A 104 2.66 8.76 -3.36
N THR A 105 3.90 8.75 -3.84
CA THR A 105 5.01 8.11 -3.16
C THR A 105 5.28 8.87 -1.84
N PRO A 106 5.27 8.19 -0.67
CA PRO A 106 5.61 8.79 0.60
C PRO A 106 6.98 9.45 0.56
N PHE A 107 7.11 10.54 1.30
CA PHE A 107 8.29 11.39 1.36
C PHE A 107 9.64 10.63 1.42
N GLN A 108 9.71 9.57 2.24
CA GLN A 108 10.94 8.78 2.41
C GLN A 108 11.40 7.98 1.18
N PHE A 109 10.53 7.79 0.18
CA PHE A 109 10.84 7.12 -1.09
C PHE A 109 10.63 8.04 -2.30
N GLN A 110 10.21 9.27 -2.04
CA GLN A 110 9.87 10.25 -3.06
C GLN A 110 11.16 10.76 -3.70
N ALA A 111 11.15 10.83 -5.03
CA ALA A 111 12.26 11.37 -5.80
C ALA A 111 12.43 12.88 -5.54
N PRO A 112 13.67 13.40 -5.53
CA PRO A 112 13.92 14.81 -5.19
C PRO A 112 13.16 15.77 -6.12
N GLU A 113 13.02 15.46 -7.40
CA GLU A 113 12.25 16.26 -8.35
C GLU A 113 10.76 16.34 -7.98
N ALA A 114 10.19 15.29 -7.41
CA ALA A 114 8.80 15.32 -6.98
C ALA A 114 8.57 16.29 -5.82
N PHE A 115 9.58 16.44 -4.96
CA PHE A 115 9.53 17.32 -3.79
C PHE A 115 9.99 18.76 -4.09
N PHE A 116 11.16 18.93 -4.70
CA PHE A 116 11.76 20.23 -4.97
C PHE A 116 11.23 20.90 -6.24
N GLN A 117 10.62 20.15 -7.15
CA GLN A 117 10.07 20.66 -8.41
C GLN A 117 8.60 20.22 -8.57
N PRO A 118 7.70 20.65 -7.66
CA PRO A 118 6.31 20.15 -7.58
C PRO A 118 5.47 20.43 -8.83
N ASN A 119 5.87 21.41 -9.65
CA ASN A 119 5.19 21.81 -10.88
C ASN A 119 5.83 21.20 -12.14
N GLU A 120 6.93 20.47 -12.01
CA GLU A 120 7.55 19.75 -13.12
C GLU A 120 6.96 18.35 -13.27
N ASN A 121 7.03 17.82 -14.49
CA ASN A 121 6.57 16.47 -14.76
C ASN A 121 7.61 15.46 -14.26
N LEU A 122 7.13 14.43 -13.58
CA LEU A 122 7.91 13.24 -13.26
C LEU A 122 8.26 12.48 -14.53
N SER A 123 9.34 11.71 -14.45
CA SER A 123 9.81 10.88 -15.56
C SER A 123 10.48 9.61 -15.03
N TYR A 124 11.05 8.79 -15.91
CA TYR A 124 11.63 7.49 -15.55
C TYR A 124 12.57 7.46 -14.33
N PRO A 125 13.40 8.50 -14.07
CA PRO A 125 14.25 8.56 -12.87
C PRO A 125 13.48 8.48 -11.54
N SER A 126 12.21 8.91 -11.50
CA SER A 126 11.44 8.88 -10.26
C SER A 126 11.23 7.44 -9.76
N ASP A 127 10.94 6.51 -10.67
CA ASP A 127 10.82 5.07 -10.34
C ASP A 127 12.17 4.48 -9.88
N ILE A 128 13.28 4.90 -10.52
CA ILE A 128 14.63 4.42 -10.19
C ILE A 128 15.01 4.88 -8.78
N TRP A 129 14.69 6.12 -8.44
CA TRP A 129 14.90 6.65 -7.10
C TRP A 129 14.09 5.87 -6.07
N SER A 130 12.77 5.72 -6.26
CA SER A 130 11.92 4.98 -5.32
C SER A 130 12.38 3.53 -5.14
N LEU A 131 12.83 2.87 -6.22
CA LEU A 131 13.43 1.53 -6.15
C LEU A 131 14.66 1.49 -5.23
N ALA A 132 15.57 2.46 -5.36
CA ALA A 132 16.78 2.53 -4.55
C ALA A 132 16.45 2.86 -3.08
N SER A 133 15.52 3.79 -2.84
CA SER A 133 15.13 4.21 -1.50
C SER A 133 14.44 3.09 -0.70
N SER A 134 13.73 2.18 -1.36
CA SER A 134 13.15 0.97 -0.73
C SER A 134 14.20 -0.01 -0.17
N HIS A 135 15.49 0.13 -0.50
CA HIS A 135 16.55 -0.67 0.12
C HIS A 135 17.05 -0.10 1.47
N SER A 136 16.52 1.06 1.88
CA SER A 136 16.93 1.71 3.13
C SER A 136 16.44 0.93 4.36
N PRO A 137 17.21 0.88 5.45
CA PRO A 137 16.91 0.08 6.65
C PRO A 137 15.51 0.30 7.27
N GLY A 138 14.86 1.43 6.99
CA GLY A 138 13.52 1.76 7.46
C GLY A 138 12.41 0.80 7.00
N GLU A 139 12.49 0.22 5.79
CA GLU A 139 11.44 -0.68 5.28
C GLU A 139 11.51 -2.10 5.87
N ARG A 140 12.69 -2.59 6.26
CA ARG A 140 12.86 -3.97 6.80
C ARG A 140 12.10 -4.23 8.11
N SER A 141 11.66 -3.16 8.78
CA SER A 141 10.95 -3.22 10.07
C SER A 141 9.43 -2.97 9.98
N GLY A 142 8.90 -2.80 8.76
CA GLY A 142 7.49 -2.45 8.51
C GLY A 142 6.50 -3.62 8.54
N GLY A 143 6.97 -4.87 8.63
CA GLY A 143 6.09 -6.05 8.64
C GLY A 143 5.28 -6.26 9.93
N ALA A 144 5.56 -5.48 10.97
CA ALA A 144 4.79 -5.45 12.21
C ALA A 144 4.41 -3.99 12.52
N GLU A 145 3.44 -3.46 11.79
CA GLU A 145 2.76 -2.22 12.19
C GLU A 145 1.82 -2.56 13.35
N THR A 146 2.35 -2.54 14.57
CA THR A 146 1.54 -2.63 15.78
C THR A 146 0.57 -1.44 15.85
N PRO A 147 -0.64 -1.59 16.42
CA PRO A 147 -1.61 -0.50 16.59
C PRO A 147 -1.04 0.77 17.24
N ALA A 148 0.03 0.64 18.02
CA ALA A 148 0.77 1.76 18.62
C ALA A 148 1.50 2.64 17.59
N LYS A 149 2.06 2.07 16.51
CA LYS A 149 2.70 2.84 15.44
C LYS A 149 1.66 3.57 14.57
N MET A 150 0.50 2.95 14.34
CA MET A 150 -0.64 3.58 13.65
C MET A 150 -1.13 4.81 14.43
N LYS A 151 -1.28 4.69 15.76
CA LYS A 151 -1.59 5.82 16.66
C LYS A 151 -0.53 6.93 16.59
N ALA A 152 0.75 6.58 16.55
CA ALA A 152 1.84 7.55 16.44
C ALA A 152 1.92 8.21 15.05
N LEU A 153 1.43 7.56 13.99
CA LEU A 153 1.32 8.14 12.65
C LEU A 153 0.14 9.13 12.58
N CYS A 154 -1.01 8.76 13.14
CA CYS A 154 -2.17 9.65 13.27
C CYS A 154 -1.87 10.89 14.12
N ALA A 155 -1.14 10.73 15.24
CA ALA A 155 -0.75 11.86 16.08
C ALA A 155 0.23 12.82 15.38
N ARG A 156 1.22 12.29 14.64
CA ARG A 156 2.17 13.11 13.86
C ARG A 156 1.52 13.86 12.69
N ASN A 157 0.47 13.30 12.10
CA ASN A 157 -0.30 13.99 11.06
C ASN A 157 -1.21 15.11 11.63
N HIS A 158 -1.55 15.03 12.92
CA HIS A 158 -2.31 16.07 13.61
C HIS A 158 -1.43 17.28 13.99
N ASP A 159 -0.18 17.04 14.39
CA ASP A 159 0.77 18.09 14.81
C ASP A 159 1.50 18.79 13.65
N SER A 160 1.52 18.20 12.46
CA SER A 160 2.20 18.75 11.28
C SER A 160 1.37 19.76 10.48
N GLY A 161 0.19 20.17 10.98
CA GLY A 161 -0.62 21.21 10.34
C GLY A 161 -1.12 20.86 8.94
N PHE A 162 -1.20 19.56 8.60
CA PHE A 162 -1.84 19.12 7.36
C PHE A 162 -3.33 19.43 7.44
N SER A 163 -3.68 20.56 6.83
CA SER A 163 -5.01 21.10 6.75
C SER A 163 -5.99 20.04 6.24
N ARG A 164 -7.07 19.89 7.01
CA ARG A 164 -8.29 19.16 6.69
C ARG A 164 -8.65 19.33 5.21
N TYR A 165 -8.73 18.23 4.46
CA TYR A 165 -9.72 18.17 3.39
C TYR A 165 -11.09 18.27 4.08
N ARG A 166 -11.66 19.49 4.09
CA ARG A 166 -13.10 19.65 4.29
C ARG A 166 -13.76 19.00 3.09
N ASN A 167 -14.43 17.88 3.30
CA ASN A 167 -15.46 17.44 2.40
C ASN A 167 -16.70 18.26 2.77
N ASP A 168 -16.92 19.39 2.11
CA ASP A 168 -18.16 20.19 2.20
C ASP A 168 -19.24 19.68 1.25
N GLY A 169 -19.15 18.40 0.87
CA GLY A 169 -20.18 17.65 0.14
C GLY A 169 -21.46 17.50 0.94
N THR A 170 -22.26 18.56 0.95
CA THR A 170 -23.71 18.49 1.10
C THR A 170 -24.26 17.68 -0.07
N ILE A 171 -24.52 16.39 0.16
CA ILE A 171 -25.39 15.59 -0.70
C ILE A 171 -26.71 15.48 0.05
N PRO A 172 -27.78 16.17 -0.36
CA PRO A 172 -29.10 15.91 0.18
C PRO A 172 -29.59 14.56 -0.36
N LEU A 173 -29.79 13.60 0.54
CA LEU A 173 -30.56 12.40 0.23
C LEU A 173 -32.03 12.77 0.45
N GLU A 174 -32.73 13.12 -0.63
CA GLU A 174 -34.18 13.00 -0.70
C GLU A 174 -34.55 11.62 -1.26
N CYS A 175 -35.66 11.09 -0.72
CA CYS A 175 -36.37 9.81 -0.95
C CYS A 175 -36.03 8.67 0.02
#